data_AF-A0A0U5I7H2-F1
#
_entry.id   AF-A0A0U5I7H2-F1
#
_cell.length_a   1.000
_cell.length_b   1.000
_cell.length_c   1.000
_cell.angle_alpha   90.00
_cell.angle_beta   90.00
_cell.angle_gamma   90.00
#
_symmetry.space_group_name_H-M   'P 1'
#
loop_
_entity.id
_entity.type
_entity.pdbx_description
1 polymer ?
#
loop_
_entity_poly.entity_id
_entity_poly.type
_entity_poly.pdbx_seq_one_letter_code
_entity_poly.pdbx_strand_id
1 'polypeptide(L)' 'MAAYYCGLSPNTFDDRVKAGQFPQPHQDGRRMVWDLRELDKALDGDAVHHLDGMASAESQSQRDIAAAEAMALAAIQQSR' A
#
# COMPACT_ATOMS: atom_id res chain seq x y z
N MET A 1 14.00 -4.10 -0.27
CA MET A 1 13.68 -2.89 0.53
C MET A 1 12.68 -3.26 1.61
N ALA A 2 12.60 -2.50 2.71
CA ALA A 2 11.72 -2.80 3.86
C ALA A 2 10.26 -3.09 3.45
N ALA A 3 9.72 -2.36 2.48
CA ALA A 3 8.39 -2.62 1.91
C ALA A 3 8.20 -4.07 1.42
N TYR A 4 9.19 -4.64 0.72
CA TYR A 4 9.14 -6.04 0.26
C TYR A 4 9.17 -7.04 1.42
N TYR A 5 9.90 -6.73 2.49
CA TYR A 5 9.92 -7.57 3.69
C TYR A 5 8.54 -7.61 4.36
N CYS A 6 7.82 -6.48 4.34
CA CYS A 6 6.45 -6.38 4.84
C CYS A 6 5.37 -6.85 3.85
N GLY A 7 5.74 -7.33 2.65
CA GLY A 7 4.76 -7.74 1.62
C GLY A 7 3.96 -6.59 1.01
N LEU A 8 4.47 -5.35 1.07
CA LEU A 8 3.79 -4.14 0.63
C LEU A 8 4.47 -3.50 -0.59
N SER A 9 3.68 -2.71 -1.33
CA SER A 9 4.25 -1.78 -2.31
C SER A 9 5.02 -0.64 -1.61
N PRO A 10 6.03 -0.02 -2.24
CA PRO A 10 6.79 1.08 -1.64
C PRO A 10 5.91 2.24 -1.16
N ASN A 11 4.96 2.68 -1.99
CA ASN A 11 4.05 3.78 -1.63
C ASN A 11 3.16 3.41 -0.44
N THR A 12 2.60 2.20 -0.45
CA THR A 12 1.77 1.72 0.67
C THR A 12 2.57 1.62 1.95
N PHE A 13 3.83 1.16 1.87
CA PHE A 13 4.71 1.11 3.03
C PHE A 13 4.98 2.52 3.58
N ASP A 14 5.32 3.48 2.73
CA ASP A 14 5.56 4.85 3.15
C ASP A 14 4.33 5.51 3.78
N ASP A 15 3.13 5.25 3.24
CA ASP A 15 1.88 5.75 3.80
C ASP A 15 1.59 5.15 5.18
N ARG A 16 1.88 3.85 5.39
CA ARG A 16 1.73 3.20 6.69
C ARG A 16 2.78 3.65 7.71
N VAL A 17 4.00 3.97 7.28
CA VAL A 17 5.01 4.63 8.14
C VAL A 17 4.52 6.02 8.57
N LYS A 18 3.96 6.82 7.64
CA LYS A 18 3.36 8.14 7.97
C LYS A 18 2.15 8.03 8.88
N ALA A 19 1.34 7.00 8.72
CA ALA A 19 0.19 6.72 9.58
C ALA A 19 0.57 6.21 10.98
N GLY A 20 1.86 5.97 11.25
CA GLY A 20 2.35 5.48 12.54
C GLY A 20 2.12 3.98 12.77
N GLN A 21 1.79 3.23 11.72
CA GLN A 21 1.58 1.78 11.77
C GLN A 21 2.91 1.01 11.70
N PHE A 22 3.93 1.60 11.08
CA PHE A 22 5.30 1.07 11.04
C PHE A 22 6.29 2.03 11.70
N PRO A 23 7.43 1.52 12.22
CA PRO A 23 8.48 2.35 12.79
C PRO A 23 9.04 3.32 11.75
N GLN A 24 9.42 4.51 12.22
CA GLN A 24 10.14 5.47 11.40
C GLN A 24 11.57 4.96 11.11
N PRO A 25 12.10 5.22 9.91
CA PRO A 25 13.48 4.91 9.61
C PRO A 25 14.45 5.68 10.51
N HIS A 26 15.52 5.02 10.90
CA HIS A 26 16.69 5.65 11.49
C HIS A 26 17.71 6.02 10.40
N GLN A 27 18.41 7.13 10.58
CA GLN A 27 19.46 7.56 9.68
C GLN A 27 20.82 7.00 10.13
N ASP A 28 21.36 6.07 9.35
CA ASP A 28 22.73 5.59 9.52
C ASP A 28 23.61 6.15 8.38
N GLY A 29 24.30 7.25 8.70
CA GLY A 29 25.09 8.03 7.75
C GLY A 29 24.24 8.61 6.63
N ARG A 30 24.39 8.06 5.41
CA ARG A 30 23.64 8.49 4.21
C ARG A 30 22.44 7.59 3.89
N ARG A 31 22.22 6.52 4.65
CA ARG A 31 21.16 5.55 4.39
C ARG A 31 20.08 5.65 5.45
N MET A 32 18.85 5.45 5.01
CA MET A 32 17.72 5.20 5.89
C MET A 32 17.64 3.69 6.13
N VAL A 33 17.66 3.29 7.38
CA VAL A 33 17.61 1.90 7.81
C VAL A 33 16.45 1.73 8.80
N TRP A 34 15.84 0.55 8.75
CA TRP A 34 14.76 0.18 9.66
C TRP A 34 15.25 -0.93 10.57
N ASP A 35 14.83 -0.88 11.84
CA ASP A 35 15.04 -2.00 12.74
C ASP A 35 14.07 -3.12 12.36
N LEU A 36 14.63 -4.27 11.97
CA LEU A 36 13.88 -5.47 11.61
C LEU A 36 12.98 -5.95 12.75
N ARG A 37 13.42 -5.83 14.01
CA ARG A 37 12.65 -6.29 15.17
C ARG A 37 11.44 -5.42 15.45
N GLU A 38 11.55 -4.12 15.19
CA GLU A 38 10.41 -3.21 15.32
C GLU A 38 9.41 -3.40 14.18
N LEU A 39 9.91 -3.64 12.96
CA LEU A 39 9.06 -4.02 11.83
C LEU A 39 8.30 -5.32 12.10
N ASP A 40 8.98 -6.33 12.64
CA ASP A 40 8.38 -7.63 12.97
C ASP A 40 7.28 -7.48 14.04
N LYS A 41 7.54 -6.71 15.10
CA LYS A 41 6.53 -6.38 16.12
C LYS A 41 5.32 -5.64 15.55
N ALA A 42 5.55 -4.71 14.62
CA ALA A 42 4.46 -4.00 13.96
C ALA A 42 3.63 -4.94 13.08
N LEU A 43 4.28 -5.87 12.36
CA LEU A 43 3.62 -6.91 11.57
C LEU A 43 2.83 -7.87 12.45
N ASP A 44 3.40 -8.35 13.55
CA ASP A 44 2.72 -9.26 14.49
C ASP A 44 1.49 -8.63 15.14
N GLY A 45 1.58 -7.33 15.47
CA GLY A 45 0.45 -6.57 15.98
C GLY A 45 -0.67 -6.39 14.96
N ASP A 46 -0.32 -6.23 13.67
CA ASP A 46 -1.26 -6.08 12.55
C ASP A 46 -1.81 -7.44 12.06
N ALA A 47 -1.05 -8.53 12.24
CA ALA A 47 -1.39 -9.88 11.79
C ALA A 47 -2.65 -10.45 12.47
N VAL A 48 -3.02 -9.94 13.63
CA VAL A 48 -4.30 -10.28 14.29
C VAL A 48 -5.51 -9.82 13.44
N HIS A 49 -5.33 -8.85 12.54
CA HIS A 49 -6.36 -8.41 11.58
C HIS A 49 -6.25 -9.05 10.18
N HIS A 50 -5.18 -9.80 9.87
CA HIS A 50 -4.92 -10.28 8.52
C HIS A 50 -5.76 -11.51 8.11
N LEU A 51 -6.42 -12.20 9.04
CA LEU A 51 -7.30 -13.35 8.71
C LEU A 51 -8.71 -12.97 8.26
N ASP A 52 -9.11 -11.70 8.34
CA ASP A 52 -10.45 -11.21 7.93
C ASP A 52 -10.45 -10.34 6.66
N GLY A 53 -9.28 -10.01 6.12
CA GLY A 53 -9.11 -8.81 5.29
C GLY A 53 -8.66 -9.00 3.84
N MET A 54 -8.91 -10.14 3.18
CA MET A 54 -8.64 -10.26 1.73
C MET A 54 -9.71 -9.56 0.87
N ALA A 55 -10.02 -8.30 1.19
CA ALA A 55 -10.82 -7.44 0.35
C ALA A 55 -10.17 -6.05 0.25
N SER A 56 -9.85 -5.66 -0.98
CA SER A 56 -9.55 -4.28 -1.40
C SER A 56 -8.13 -3.76 -1.09
N ALA A 57 -7.16 -4.31 -1.82
CA ALA A 57 -6.11 -3.48 -2.40
C ALA A 57 -6.39 -3.35 -3.90
N GLU A 58 -7.47 -2.64 -4.26
CA GLU A 58 -7.69 -2.27 -5.65
C GLU A 58 -6.55 -1.35 -6.08
N SER A 59 -5.63 -1.92 -6.85
CA SER A 59 -4.44 -1.23 -7.34
C SER A 59 -4.86 -0.05 -8.19
N GLN A 60 -4.12 1.05 -8.14
CA GLN A 60 -4.40 2.27 -8.91
C GLN A 60 -4.65 1.98 -10.40
N SER A 61 -3.97 0.98 -10.97
CA SER A 61 -4.18 0.50 -12.33
C SER A 61 -5.61 -0.01 -12.60
N GLN A 62 -6.29 -0.60 -11.61
CA GLN A 62 -7.70 -1.01 -11.73
C GLN A 62 -8.65 0.20 -11.73
N ARG A 63 -8.31 1.27 -10.99
CA ARG A 63 -9.07 2.53 -11.01
C ARG A 63 -8.92 3.26 -12.34
N ASP A 64 -7.72 3.26 -12.91
CA ASP A 64 -7.45 3.92 -14.19
C ASP A 64 -8.17 3.18 -15.35
N ILE A 65 -8.24 1.85 -15.31
CA ILE A 65 -9.01 1.05 -16.28
C ILE A 65 -10.51 1.33 -16.15
N ALA A 66 -11.05 1.33 -14.92
CA ALA A 66 -12.47 1.63 -14.68
C ALA A 66 -12.86 3.05 -15.12
N ALA A 67 -11.97 4.04 -14.91
CA ALA A 67 -12.19 5.40 -15.37
C ALA A 67 -12.20 5.51 -16.91
N ALA A 68 -11.31 4.78 -17.60
CA ALA A 68 -11.28 4.75 -19.06
C ALA A 68 -12.54 4.06 -19.64
N GLU A 69 -12.97 2.94 -19.04
CA GLU A 69 -14.19 2.23 -19.46
C GLU A 69 -15.45 3.07 -19.26
N ALA A 70 -15.56 3.79 -18.13
CA ALA A 70 -16.67 4.71 -17.87
C ALA A 70 -16.76 5.84 -18.90
N MET A 71 -15.61 6.41 -19.31
CA MET A 71 -15.58 7.44 -20.35
C MET A 71 -15.99 6.88 -21.74
N ALA A 72 -15.58 5.65 -22.07
CA ALA A 72 -15.94 5.02 -23.33
C ALA A 72 -17.45 4.73 -23.43
N LEU A 73 -18.06 4.25 -22.34
CA LEU A 73 -19.52 4.03 -22.28
C LEU A 73 -20.30 5.34 -22.39
N ALA A 74 -19.84 6.41 -21.74
CA ALA A 74 -20.46 7.72 -21.82
C ALA A 74 -20.44 8.31 -23.25
N ALA A 75 -19.39 8.04 -24.04
CA ALA A 75 -19.28 8.48 -25.43
C ALA A 75 -20.25 7.75 -26.38
N ILE A 76 -20.49 6.45 -26.14
CA ILE A 76 -21.46 5.66 -26.92
C ILE A 76 -22.90 6.14 -26.63
N GLN A 77 -23.17 6.53 -25.39
CA GLN A 77 -24.51 6.93 -24.94
C GLN A 77 -24.95 8.32 -25.46
N GLN A 78 -24.01 9.19 -25.82
CA GLN A 78 -24.28 10.51 -26.41
C GLN A 78 -24.52 10.47 -27.93
N SER A 79 -24.29 9.31 -28.57
CA SER A 79 -24.46 9.11 -30.01
C SER A 79 -25.79 8.44 -30.39
N ARG A 80 -26.79 8.51 -29.51
CA ARG A 80 -28.12 7.91 -29.69
C ARG A 80 -29.24 8.94 -29.58
#